data_AF-A0AA45RPC3-F1
#
_entry.id   AF-A0AA45RPC3-F1
#
_cell.length_a   1.000
_cell.length_b   1.000
_cell.length_c   1.000
_cell.angle_alpha   90.00
_cell.angle_beta   90.00
_cell.angle_gamma   90.00
#
_symmetry.space_group_name_H-M   'P 1'
#
loop_
_entity.id
_entity.type
_entity.pdbx_description
1 polymer ?
#
loop_
_entity_poly.entity_id
_entity_poly.type
_entity_poly.pdbx_seq_one_letter_code
_entity_poly.pdbx_strand_id
1 'polypeptide(L)'
;MTIKHCAGCGQTFQPRPQAPKQAFCSAPACQRIRKRQWQQSKLRSDPDYRGNQREAQRAWQESHPDYWRHYREVHAKYAQRSRDPQRSGPFSNTDGVKMDAWISPLTLAPGLYKISPARGSGISRSGSLIVEITPACLDCPCKKDACKERTR
;
A
#
# COMPACT_ATOMS: atom_id res chain seq x y z
N MET A 1 -4.60 18.30 -33.60
CA MET A 1 -4.69 17.16 -32.65
C MET A 1 -3.80 17.45 -31.47
N THR A 2 -4.31 17.44 -30.24
CA THR A 2 -3.48 17.71 -29.04
C THR A 2 -2.93 16.39 -28.50
N ILE A 3 -1.62 16.31 -28.31
CA ILE A 3 -0.95 15.17 -27.67
C ILE A 3 -0.76 15.52 -26.20
N LYS A 4 -1.06 14.59 -25.29
CA LYS A 4 -0.89 14.76 -23.85
C LYS A 4 -0.13 13.58 -23.25
N HIS A 5 0.51 13.80 -22.11
CA HIS A 5 1.11 12.73 -21.31
C HIS A 5 0.12 12.15 -20.33
N CYS A 6 0.10 10.82 -20.20
CA CYS A 6 -0.76 10.13 -19.25
C CYS A 6 -0.23 10.29 -17.83
N ALA A 7 -1.08 10.74 -16.90
CA ALA A 7 -0.73 10.84 -15.47
C ALA A 7 -0.47 9.48 -14.77
N GLY A 8 -0.85 8.36 -15.39
CA GLY A 8 -0.64 7.01 -14.85
C GLY A 8 0.67 6.36 -15.31
N CYS A 9 0.95 6.39 -16.62
CA CYS A 9 2.11 5.70 -17.21
C CYS A 9 3.12 6.62 -17.90
N GLY A 10 2.89 7.93 -17.95
CA GLY A 10 3.76 8.91 -18.62
C GLY A 10 3.73 8.91 -20.15
N GLN A 11 3.20 7.85 -20.76
CA GLN A 11 3.13 7.71 -22.22
C GLN A 11 2.28 8.80 -22.87
N THR A 12 2.68 9.24 -24.06
CA THR A 12 1.90 10.17 -24.89
C THR A 12 0.63 9.50 -25.40
N PHE A 13 -0.49 10.22 -25.39
CA PHE A 13 -1.75 9.77 -25.95
C PHE A 13 -2.53 10.94 -26.53
N GLN A 14 -3.50 10.64 -27.41
CA GLN A 14 -4.45 11.62 -27.92
C GLN A 14 -5.74 11.58 -27.07
N PRO A 15 -6.13 12.69 -26.40
CA PRO A 15 -7.40 12.78 -25.71
C PRO A 15 -8.58 12.57 -26.67
N ARG A 16 -9.66 11.95 -26.18
CA ARG A 16 -10.90 11.87 -26.96
C ARG A 16 -11.44 13.28 -27.22
N PRO A 17 -11.98 13.59 -28.42
CA PRO A 17 -12.56 14.90 -28.71
C PRO A 17 -13.63 15.34 -27.72
N GLN A 18 -14.43 14.38 -27.23
CA GLN A 18 -15.48 14.60 -26.22
C GLN A 18 -14.93 14.87 -24.81
N ALA A 19 -13.66 14.58 -24.55
CA ALA A 19 -13.03 14.70 -23.24
C ALA A 19 -11.65 15.39 -23.36
N PRO A 20 -11.60 16.68 -23.75
CA PRO A 20 -10.33 17.39 -23.92
C PRO A 20 -9.53 17.51 -22.62
N LYS A 21 -10.19 17.39 -21.45
CA LYS A 21 -9.57 17.38 -20.12
C LYS A 21 -9.09 15.98 -19.66
N GLN A 22 -9.10 14.97 -20.55
CA GLN A 22 -8.63 13.62 -20.22
C GLN A 22 -7.15 13.66 -19.80
N ALA A 23 -6.86 13.13 -18.60
CA ALA A 23 -5.53 13.07 -18.02
C ALA A 23 -4.88 11.67 -18.06
N PHE A 24 -5.67 10.63 -18.35
CA PHE A 24 -5.21 9.24 -18.39
C PHE A 24 -5.46 8.63 -19.77
N CYS A 25 -4.51 7.86 -20.31
CA CYS A 25 -4.70 7.12 -21.55
C CYS A 25 -5.75 6.00 -21.38
N SER A 26 -6.21 5.41 -22.48
CA SER A 26 -7.23 4.34 -22.49
C SER A 26 -6.75 3.01 -21.91
N ALA A 27 -5.47 2.85 -21.58
CA ALA A 27 -4.92 1.61 -21.04
C ALA A 27 -5.65 1.19 -19.74
N PRO A 28 -6.05 -0.10 -19.59
CA PRO A 28 -6.82 -0.55 -18.43
C PRO A 28 -6.16 -0.23 -17.09
N ALA A 29 -4.84 -0.39 -16.98
CA ALA A 29 -4.09 -0.07 -15.76
C ALA A 29 -4.24 1.41 -15.37
N CYS A 30 -4.05 2.33 -16.32
CA CYS A 30 -4.21 3.77 -16.09
C CYS A 30 -5.65 4.15 -15.75
N GLN A 31 -6.63 3.48 -16.35
CA GLN A 31 -8.04 3.68 -16.03
C GLN A 31 -8.40 3.19 -14.62
N ARG A 32 -7.79 2.10 -14.14
CA ARG A 32 -7.94 1.65 -12.74
C ARG A 32 -7.38 2.68 -11.76
N ILE A 33 -6.21 3.24 -12.03
CA ILE A 33 -5.61 4.32 -11.21
C ILE A 33 -6.56 5.52 -11.15
N ARG A 34 -7.06 5.98 -12.30
CA ARG A 34 -8.02 7.08 -12.38
C ARG A 34 -9.26 6.84 -11.51
N LYS A 35 -9.89 5.67 -11.65
CA LYS A 35 -11.10 5.30 -10.90
C LYS A 35 -10.82 5.24 -9.39
N ARG A 36 -9.67 4.68 -8.99
CA ARG A 36 -9.25 4.62 -7.58
C ARG A 36 -9.07 6.01 -6.99
N GLN A 37 -8.36 6.91 -7.68
CA GLN A 37 -8.16 8.28 -7.22
C GLN A 37 -9.48 9.03 -7.08
N TRP A 38 -10.37 8.88 -8.06
CA TRP A 38 -11.72 9.47 -7.98
C TRP A 38 -12.49 8.93 -6.77
N GLN A 39 -12.49 7.61 -6.55
CA GLN A 39 -13.19 6.99 -5.43
C GLN A 39 -12.63 7.48 -4.09
N GLN A 40 -11.30 7.53 -3.93
CA GLN A 40 -10.66 8.04 -2.71
C GLN A 40 -11.00 9.51 -2.46
N SER A 41 -10.94 10.34 -3.50
CA SER A 41 -11.32 11.74 -3.38
C SER A 41 -12.78 11.88 -2.98
N LYS A 42 -13.68 11.11 -3.61
CA LYS A 42 -15.11 11.12 -3.29
C LYS A 42 -15.37 10.69 -1.86
N LEU A 43 -14.80 9.57 -1.41
CA LEU A 43 -14.92 9.16 -0.01
C LEU A 43 -14.41 10.26 0.94
N ARG A 44 -13.29 10.92 0.63
CA ARG A 44 -12.77 11.96 1.52
C ARG A 44 -13.64 13.23 1.57
N SER A 45 -14.17 13.67 0.43
CA SER A 45 -14.87 14.96 0.32
C SER A 45 -16.38 14.88 0.58
N ASP A 46 -16.97 13.70 0.46
CA ASP A 46 -18.42 13.51 0.35
C ASP A 46 -18.89 12.55 1.47
N PRO A 47 -19.29 13.09 2.65
CA PRO A 47 -19.70 12.26 3.78
C PRO A 47 -21.00 11.48 3.50
N ASP A 48 -21.92 12.05 2.71
CA ASP A 48 -23.17 11.39 2.33
C ASP A 48 -22.89 10.19 1.43
N TYR A 49 -21.96 10.33 0.46
CA TYR A 49 -21.50 9.20 -0.35
C TYR A 49 -20.93 8.06 0.50
N ARG A 50 -20.20 8.39 1.59
CA ARG A 50 -19.70 7.39 2.55
C ARG A 50 -20.83 6.74 3.35
N GLY A 51 -21.81 7.52 3.80
CA GLY A 51 -22.98 7.02 4.52
C GLY A 51 -23.76 6.03 3.67
N ASN A 52 -24.13 6.45 2.46
CA ASN A 52 -24.91 5.64 1.52
C ASN A 52 -24.20 4.33 1.14
N GLN A 53 -22.87 4.33 0.97
CA GLN A 53 -22.13 3.09 0.73
C GLN A 53 -22.25 2.10 1.90
N ARG A 54 -22.16 2.59 3.14
CA ARG A 54 -22.25 1.74 4.33
C ARG A 54 -23.66 1.19 4.51
N GLU A 55 -24.68 2.02 4.29
CA GLU A 55 -26.08 1.61 4.37
C GLU A 55 -26.43 0.59 3.30
N ALA A 56 -26.04 0.84 2.05
CA ALA A 56 -26.24 -0.12 0.96
C ALA A 56 -25.53 -1.45 1.25
N GLN A 57 -24.31 -1.41 1.78
CA GLN A 57 -23.58 -2.62 2.16
C GLN A 57 -24.27 -3.38 3.30
N ARG A 58 -24.80 -2.66 4.31
CA ARG A 58 -25.56 -3.26 5.41
C ARG A 58 -26.84 -3.91 4.91
N ALA A 59 -27.65 -3.18 4.15
CA ALA A 59 -28.91 -3.68 3.59
C ALA A 59 -28.68 -4.91 2.69
N TRP A 60 -27.58 -4.91 1.94
CA TRP A 60 -27.21 -6.07 1.13
C TRP A 60 -26.84 -7.29 2.00
N GLN A 61 -26.08 -7.10 3.08
CA GLN A 61 -25.73 -8.19 4.01
C GLN A 61 -26.95 -8.74 4.75
N GLU A 62 -27.85 -7.87 5.19
CA GLU A 62 -29.10 -8.25 5.86
C GLU A 62 -30.04 -9.05 4.93
N SER A 63 -30.09 -8.68 3.64
CA SER A 63 -30.87 -9.42 2.64
C SER A 63 -30.19 -10.70 2.14
N HIS A 64 -28.87 -10.84 2.34
CA HIS A 64 -28.08 -11.97 1.84
C HIS A 64 -27.18 -12.60 2.93
N PRO A 65 -27.73 -13.05 4.07
CA PRO A 65 -26.93 -13.48 5.22
C PRO A 65 -26.06 -14.71 4.91
N ASP A 66 -26.56 -15.63 4.07
CA ASP A 66 -25.84 -16.86 3.72
C ASP A 66 -24.95 -16.75 2.48
N TYR A 67 -24.95 -15.60 1.79
CA TYR A 67 -24.22 -15.44 0.53
C TYR A 67 -22.73 -15.79 0.68
N TRP A 68 -22.07 -15.29 1.72
CA TRP A 68 -20.64 -15.55 1.91
C TRP A 68 -20.35 -16.99 2.28
N ARG A 69 -21.29 -17.70 2.94
CA ARG A 69 -21.15 -19.12 3.21
C ARG A 69 -21.21 -19.90 1.89
N HIS A 70 -22.25 -19.66 1.10
CA HIS A 70 -22.44 -20.30 -0.20
C HIS A 70 -21.29 -20.00 -1.18
N TYR A 71 -20.86 -18.74 -1.25
CA TYR A 71 -19.73 -18.32 -2.09
C TYR A 71 -18.44 -19.07 -1.74
N ARG A 72 -18.15 -19.28 -0.46
CA ARG A 72 -16.95 -20.03 -0.02
C ARG A 72 -17.06 -21.52 -0.32
N GLU A 73 -18.24 -22.11 -0.21
CA GLU A 73 -18.48 -23.51 -0.55
C GLU A 73 -18.27 -23.74 -2.06
N VAL A 74 -18.87 -22.89 -2.90
CA VAL A 74 -18.74 -22.96 -4.36
C VAL A 74 -17.31 -22.67 -4.82
N HIS A 75 -16.62 -21.74 -4.17
CA HIS A 75 -15.24 -21.36 -4.48
C HIS A 75 -14.22 -21.89 -3.48
N ALA A 76 -14.35 -23.15 -3.06
CA ALA A 76 -13.45 -23.78 -2.08
C ALA A 76 -11.96 -23.70 -2.46
N LYS A 77 -11.62 -23.79 -3.76
CA LYS A 77 -10.25 -23.62 -4.26
C LYS A 77 -9.69 -22.20 -4.04
N TYR A 78 -10.55 -21.18 -4.03
CA TYR A 78 -10.16 -19.80 -3.71
C TYR A 78 -9.94 -19.65 -2.19
N ALA A 79 -10.83 -20.23 -1.38
CA ALA A 79 -10.71 -20.24 0.08
C ALA A 79 -9.47 -21.00 0.59
N GLN A 80 -9.04 -22.06 -0.11
CA GLN A 80 -7.80 -22.79 0.20
C GLN A 80 -6.55 -21.94 -0.11
N ARG A 81 -6.51 -21.22 -1.24
CA ARG A 81 -5.37 -20.35 -1.59
C ARG A 81 -5.16 -19.21 -0.60
N SER A 82 -6.22 -18.67 0.00
CA SER A 82 -6.09 -17.64 1.05
C SER A 82 -5.62 -18.19 2.41
N ARG A 83 -5.69 -19.52 2.61
CA ARG A 83 -5.33 -20.19 3.87
C ARG A 83 -3.92 -20.74 3.90
N ASP A 84 -3.18 -20.69 2.79
CA ASP A 84 -1.75 -21.05 2.73
C ASP A 84 -0.89 -19.78 2.92
N PRO A 85 -0.57 -19.37 4.17
CA PRO A 85 0.27 -18.20 4.44
C PRO A 85 1.69 -18.32 3.84
N GLN A 86 2.08 -19.53 3.42
CA GLN A 86 3.41 -19.83 2.90
C GLN A 86 3.54 -19.58 1.38
N ARG A 87 2.42 -19.38 0.65
CA ARG A 87 2.41 -19.04 -0.78
C ARG A 87 2.09 -17.57 -1.07
N SER A 88 1.64 -16.82 -0.06
CA SER A 88 1.63 -15.36 -0.07
C SER A 88 3.06 -14.83 0.09
N GLY A 89 3.91 -15.08 -0.90
CA GLY A 89 5.12 -14.29 -1.07
C GLY A 89 4.73 -12.81 -1.24
N PRO A 90 5.63 -11.85 -0.92
CA PRO A 90 5.32 -10.42 -0.89
C PRO A 90 4.85 -9.81 -2.23
N PHE A 91 4.79 -10.62 -3.29
CA PHE A 91 4.32 -10.25 -4.62
C PHE A 91 3.40 -11.31 -5.23
N SER A 92 2.36 -11.77 -4.53
CA SER A 92 1.25 -12.41 -5.23
C SER A 92 0.36 -11.35 -5.87
N ASN A 93 0.61 -11.07 -7.16
CA ASN A 93 -0.32 -10.36 -8.04
C ASN A 93 -1.65 -11.13 -8.09
N THR A 94 -2.60 -10.76 -7.23
CA THR A 94 -4.02 -11.09 -7.38
C THR A 94 -4.87 -9.98 -6.78
N ASP A 95 -5.86 -9.57 -7.56
CA ASP A 95 -6.86 -8.54 -7.28
C ASP A 95 -7.38 -8.56 -5.84
N GLY A 96 -7.04 -7.52 -5.08
CA GLY A 96 -7.51 -7.36 -3.70
C GLY A 96 -6.54 -6.54 -2.86
N VAL A 97 -6.16 -5.34 -3.30
CA VAL A 97 -5.28 -4.47 -2.51
C VAL A 97 -6.11 -3.75 -1.44
N LYS A 98 -5.91 -4.17 -0.19
CA LYS A 98 -6.27 -3.44 1.04
C LYS A 98 -5.77 -2.00 0.94
N MET A 99 -6.68 -1.03 1.05
CA MET A 99 -6.45 0.39 0.70
C MET A 99 -5.44 1.12 1.61
N ASP A 100 -5.04 0.50 2.70
CA ASP A 100 -4.38 1.07 3.86
C ASP A 100 -2.94 0.55 4.08
N ALA A 101 -2.45 -0.35 3.22
CA ALA A 101 -1.06 -0.80 3.27
C ALA A 101 -0.15 0.15 2.46
N TRP A 102 0.31 1.22 3.10
CA TRP A 102 1.55 1.90 2.71
C TRP A 102 2.73 1.36 3.53
N ILE A 103 3.89 1.33 2.86
CA ILE A 103 5.27 0.95 3.28
C ILE A 103 5.65 -0.49 2.86
N SER A 104 6.77 -0.77 2.18
CA SER A 104 7.81 0.00 1.46
C SER A 104 8.76 -0.99 0.76
N PRO A 105 9.67 -0.54 -0.14
CA PRO A 105 10.67 -1.38 -0.83
C PRO A 105 11.76 -2.02 0.04
N LEU A 106 11.76 -1.82 1.36
CA LEU A 106 12.67 -2.50 2.26
C LEU A 106 11.85 -3.11 3.40
N THR A 107 11.75 -4.44 3.41
CA THR A 107 11.48 -5.21 4.62
C THR A 107 12.61 -4.97 5.62
N LEU A 108 12.51 -3.89 6.39
CA LEU A 108 13.33 -3.69 7.58
C LEU A 108 13.00 -4.81 8.55
N ALA A 109 14.00 -5.60 8.95
CA ALA A 109 13.80 -6.63 9.95
C ALA A 109 13.32 -5.98 11.27
N PRO A 110 12.43 -6.62 12.04
CA PRO A 110 12.08 -6.12 13.37
C PRO A 110 13.36 -6.04 14.23
N GLY A 111 13.66 -4.87 14.78
CA GLY A 111 14.90 -4.63 15.51
C GLY A 111 15.05 -3.17 15.96
N LEU A 112 16.11 -2.88 16.70
CA LEU A 112 16.45 -1.53 17.13
C LEU A 112 17.21 -0.81 16.00
N TYR A 113 16.91 0.45 15.75
CA TYR A 113 17.55 1.24 14.69
C TYR A 113 18.09 2.56 15.25
N LYS A 114 19.23 2.99 14.71
CA LYS A 114 19.80 4.31 14.98
C LYS A 114 19.54 5.21 13.78
N ILE A 115 19.06 6.41 14.05
CA ILE A 115 18.84 7.46 13.05
C ILE A 115 19.99 8.46 13.18
N SER A 116 20.67 8.80 12.08
CA SER A 116 21.75 9.78 12.07
C SER A 116 21.68 10.69 10.84
N PRO A 117 22.10 11.97 10.94
CA PRO A 117 22.12 12.87 9.78
C PRO A 117 23.08 12.35 8.71
N ALA A 118 22.61 12.23 7.45
CA ALA A 118 23.45 11.77 6.35
C ALA A 118 24.52 12.83 6.01
N ARG A 119 25.80 12.55 6.26
CA ARG A 119 26.90 13.46 5.94
C ARG A 119 27.21 13.37 4.45
N GLY A 120 26.45 14.08 3.61
CA GLY A 120 26.77 14.13 2.18
C GLY A 120 25.66 14.51 1.22
N SER A 121 24.71 15.35 1.60
CA SER A 121 23.91 16.05 0.59
C SER A 121 23.47 17.39 1.14
N GLY A 122 23.84 18.45 0.41
CA GLY A 122 23.50 19.82 0.75
C GLY A 122 22.02 19.99 1.00
N ILE A 123 21.70 20.92 1.89
CA ILE A 123 20.36 21.39 2.19
C ILE A 123 19.66 21.66 0.85
N SER A 124 18.73 20.78 0.45
CA SER A 124 17.83 21.09 -0.65
C SER A 124 16.96 22.26 -0.19
N ARG A 125 16.72 23.21 -1.10
CA ARG A 125 15.98 24.47 -0.90
C ARG A 125 14.55 24.30 -0.36
N SER A 126 14.10 23.06 -0.13
CA SER A 126 12.78 22.66 0.39
C SER A 126 12.76 22.22 1.87
N GLY A 127 13.80 22.50 2.67
CA GLY A 127 13.77 22.25 4.13
C GLY A 127 13.66 20.77 4.55
N SER A 128 14.02 19.86 3.64
CA SER A 128 13.93 18.41 3.87
C SER A 128 15.27 17.87 4.37
N LEU A 129 15.29 17.26 5.57
CA LEU A 129 16.48 16.65 6.16
C LEU A 129 16.58 15.18 5.72
N ILE A 130 17.71 14.81 5.11
CA ILE A 130 18.01 13.41 4.77
C ILE A 130 18.67 12.76 5.98
N VAL A 131 18.10 11.64 6.44
CA VAL A 131 18.62 10.83 7.53
C VAL A 131 18.97 9.43 7.04
N GLU A 132 20.06 8.90 7.59
CA GLU A 132 20.45 7.51 7.44
C GLU A 132 19.86 6.70 8.60
N ILE A 133 19.26 5.55 8.29
CA ILE A 133 18.67 4.62 9.26
C ILE A 133 19.47 3.33 9.19
N THR A 134 20.20 3.01 10.27
CA THR A 134 21.08 1.84 10.34
C THR A 134 20.60 0.92 11.47
N PRO A 135 20.54 -0.42 11.28
CA PRO A 135 20.22 -1.33 12.36
C PRO A 135 21.26 -1.22 13.49
N ALA A 136 20.78 -1.07 14.72
CA ALA A 136 21.60 -1.09 15.92
C ALA A 136 21.73 -2.54 16.39
N CYS A 137 22.84 -3.20 16.07
CA CYS A 137 23.13 -4.53 16.61
C CYS A 137 23.36 -4.42 18.13
N LEU A 138 22.46 -5.00 18.93
CA LEU A 138 22.67 -5.18 20.38
C LEU A 138 23.58 -6.38 20.69
N ASP A 139 23.77 -7.28 19.73
CA ASP A 139 24.64 -8.45 19.87
C ASP A 139 26.05 -8.12 19.39
N CYS A 140 26.78 -7.31 20.16
CA CYS A 140 28.24 -7.34 20.08
C CYS A 140 28.75 -8.53 20.89
N PRO A 141 29.44 -9.51 20.28
CA PRO A 141 30.11 -10.58 21.04
C PRO A 141 31.31 -10.08 21.88
N CYS A 142 31.58 -8.77 21.89
CA CYS A 142 32.75 -8.15 22.52
C CYS A 142 32.63 -7.88 24.03
N LYS A 143 31.59 -8.39 24.73
CA LYS A 143 31.51 -8.36 26.20
C LYS A 143 31.03 -9.69 26.78
N LYS A 144 31.71 -10.78 26.42
CA LYS A 144 31.84 -11.91 27.35
C LYS A 144 33.28 -11.90 27.86
N ASP A 145 33.41 -12.11 29.16
CA ASP A 145 34.66 -12.29 29.93
C ASP A 145 35.24 -11.05 30.63
N ALA A 146 34.73 -10.83 31.84
CA ALA A 146 35.49 -10.70 33.10
C ALA A 146 34.45 -10.80 34.25
N CYS A 147 34.21 -11.95 34.91
CA CYS A 147 35.05 -12.55 35.97
C CYS A 147 35.69 -11.43 36.83
N LYS A 148 35.45 -11.23 38.12
CA LYS A 148 35.11 -11.97 39.35
C LYS A 148 34.77 -10.83 40.35
N GLU A 149 34.04 -10.90 41.45
CA GLU A 149 34.09 -11.82 42.59
C GLU A 149 33.08 -11.31 43.66
N ARG A 150 32.45 -12.26 44.36
CA ARG A 150 32.20 -12.34 45.81
C ARG A 150 31.84 -11.11 46.69
N THR A 151 30.63 -11.20 47.26
CA THR A 151 30.33 -11.23 48.71
C THR A 151 30.76 -10.04 49.61
N ARG A 152 29.76 -9.28 50.09
CA ARG A 152 29.24 -9.38 51.47
C ARG A 152 27.87 -8.73 51.58
#